data_AF-A0A1V4M9G7-F1
#
_entry.id   AF-A0A1V4M9G7-F1
#
_cell.length_a   1.000
_cell.length_b   1.000
_cell.length_c   1.000
_cell.angle_alpha   90.00
_cell.angle_beta   90.00
_cell.angle_gamma   90.00
#
_symmetry.space_group_name_H-M   'P 1'
#
loop_
_entity.id
_entity.type
_entity.pdbx_description
1 polymer ?
#
loop_
_entity_poly.entity_id
_entity_poly.type
_entity_poly.pdbx_seq_one_letter_code
_entity_poly.pdbx_strand_id
1 'polypeptide(L)'
;MLVEKTLFAAKSHDILRIAVTGGVATNSRLRARMAEETEKLGCKVYFPYPELCTDNAAMVALAGYHQVKAGILIKEDADVYSRLPFLGI
;
A
#
# COMPACT_ATOMS: atom_id res chain seq x y z
N MET A 1 -14.02 -2.07 11.73
CA MET A 1 -12.70 -2.72 11.83
C MET A 1 -12.11 -2.92 10.44
N LEU A 2 -10.94 -2.32 10.15
CA LEU A 2 -10.27 -2.19 8.83
C LEU A 2 -11.18 -1.70 7.69
N VAL A 3 -12.07 -2.53 7.14
CA VAL A 3 -12.93 -2.22 5.99
C VAL A 3 -13.68 -0.90 6.20
N GLU A 4 -14.45 -0.77 7.28
CA GLU A 4 -15.29 0.41 7.51
C GLU A 4 -14.44 1.68 7.71
N LYS A 5 -13.24 1.56 8.31
CA LYS A 5 -12.32 2.70 8.47
C LYS A 5 -11.72 3.12 7.14
N THR A 6 -11.34 2.16 6.29
CA THR A 6 -10.80 2.42 4.96
C THR A 6 -11.84 3.10 4.07
N LEU A 7 -13.09 2.64 4.09
CA LEU A 7 -14.17 3.24 3.30
C LEU A 7 -14.55 4.63 3.82
N PHE A 8 -14.57 4.82 5.14
CA PHE A 8 -14.76 6.13 5.73
C PHE A 8 -13.68 7.11 5.25
N ALA A 9 -12.41 6.71 5.29
CA ALA A 9 -11.30 7.53 4.80
C ALA A 9 -11.43 7.79 3.29
N ALA A 10 -11.75 6.77 2.50
CA ALA A 10 -11.91 6.92 1.05
C ALA A 10 -13.01 7.93 0.70
N LYS A 11 -14.17 7.84 1.37
CA LYS A 11 -15.27 8.79 1.20
C LYS A 11 -14.92 10.20 1.67
N SER A 12 -14.19 10.33 2.79
CA SER A 12 -13.82 11.63 3.35
C SER A 12 -12.77 12.38 2.52
N HIS A 13 -12.06 11.67 1.64
CA HIS A 13 -10.98 12.21 0.80
C HIS A 13 -11.26 12.04 -0.71
N ASP A 14 -12.50 11.73 -1.11
CA ASP A 14 -12.92 11.54 -2.50
C ASP A 14 -12.03 10.54 -3.29
N ILE A 15 -11.57 9.49 -2.61
CA ILE A 15 -10.71 8.45 -3.19
C ILE A 15 -11.55 7.35 -3.82
N LEU A 16 -11.31 7.08 -5.11
CA LEU A 16 -12.01 6.03 -5.87
C LEU A 16 -11.22 4.72 -5.99
N ARG A 17 -9.94 4.71 -5.60
CA ARG A 17 -9.04 3.56 -5.75
C ARG A 17 -8.34 3.26 -4.44
N ILE A 18 -8.49 2.04 -3.97
CA ILE A 18 -7.92 1.56 -2.70
C ILE A 18 -6.95 0.44 -3.01
N ALA A 19 -5.72 0.54 -2.51
CA ALA A 19 -4.77 -0.57 -2.51
C ALA A 19 -4.69 -1.15 -1.10
N VAL A 20 -4.77 -2.48 -0.98
CA VAL A 20 -4.58 -3.19 0.30
C VAL A 20 -3.34 -4.05 0.19
N THR A 21 -2.35 -3.76 1.03
CA THR A 21 -1.01 -4.37 1.02
C THR A 21 -0.61 -4.85 2.41
N GLY A 22 0.55 -5.50 2.53
CA GLY A 22 1.06 -6.15 3.72
C GLY A 22 0.58 -7.61 3.86
N GLY A 23 1.20 -8.37 4.75
CA GLY A 23 0.94 -9.82 4.86
C GLY A 23 -0.54 -10.17 5.11
N VAL A 24 -1.26 -9.35 5.90
CA VAL A 24 -2.69 -9.53 6.18
C VAL A 24 -3.56 -9.34 4.93
N ALA A 25 -3.08 -8.67 3.89
CA ALA A 25 -3.80 -8.52 2.62
C ALA A 25 -4.01 -9.86 1.90
N THR A 26 -3.30 -10.93 2.28
CA THR A 26 -3.55 -12.30 1.78
C THR A 26 -4.80 -12.95 2.38
N ASN A 27 -5.38 -12.37 3.43
CA ASN A 27 -6.56 -12.92 4.09
C ASN A 27 -7.80 -12.89 3.17
N SER A 28 -8.35 -14.08 2.88
CA SER A 28 -9.48 -14.25 1.97
C SER A 28 -10.75 -13.53 2.44
N ARG A 29 -11.04 -13.53 3.75
CA ARG A 29 -12.20 -12.83 4.33
C ARG A 29 -12.07 -11.33 4.18
N LEU A 30 -10.88 -10.77 4.39
CA LEU A 30 -10.61 -9.35 4.18
C LEU A 30 -10.79 -8.96 2.71
N ARG A 31 -10.22 -9.74 1.77
CA ARG A 31 -10.37 -9.51 0.32
C ARG A 31 -11.83 -9.49 -0.11
N ALA A 32 -12.59 -10.50 0.30
CA ALA A 32 -14.01 -10.61 -0.03
C ALA A 32 -14.82 -9.42 0.50
N ARG A 33 -14.64 -9.06 1.77
CA ARG A 33 -15.36 -7.92 2.38
C ARG A 33 -14.97 -6.58 1.76
N MET A 34 -13.70 -6.35 1.44
CA MET A 34 -13.27 -5.13 0.77
C MET A 34 -13.87 -5.02 -0.63
N ALA A 35 -13.90 -6.11 -1.40
CA ALA A 35 -14.49 -6.11 -2.74
C ALA A 35 -15.98 -5.77 -2.70
N GLU A 36 -16.74 -6.45 -1.84
CA GLU A 36 -18.18 -6.23 -1.68
C GLU A 36 -18.50 -4.78 -1.28
N GLU A 37 -17.81 -4.25 -0.28
CA GLU A 37 -18.14 -2.92 0.25
C GLU A 37 -17.63 -1.78 -0.63
N THR A 38 -16.50 -1.97 -1.34
CA THR A 38 -16.01 -0.94 -2.28
C THR A 38 -16.91 -0.81 -3.51
N GLU A 39 -17.47 -1.92 -4.00
CA GLU A 39 -18.43 -1.91 -5.11
C GLU A 39 -19.67 -1.05 -4.80
N LYS A 40 -20.22 -1.18 -3.59
CA LYS A 40 -21.37 -0.37 -3.10
C LYS A 40 -21.09 1.14 -3.12
N LEU A 41 -19.82 1.54 -3.01
CA LEU A 41 -19.36 2.94 -2.98
C LEU A 41 -18.80 3.42 -4.33
N GLY A 42 -18.86 2.61 -5.38
CA GLY A 42 -18.26 2.93 -6.68
C GLY A 42 -16.73 3.03 -6.65
N CYS A 43 -16.09 2.46 -5.62
CA CYS A 43 -14.65 2.40 -5.48
C CYS A 43 -14.10 1.10 -6.07
N LYS A 44 -12.83 1.11 -6.48
CA LYS A 44 -12.10 -0.10 -6.87
C LYS A 44 -11.06 -0.46 -5.84
N VAL A 45 -11.02 -1.73 -5.43
CA VAL A 45 -9.97 -2.27 -4.58
C VAL A 45 -8.97 -3.10 -5.39
N TYR A 46 -7.69 -2.93 -5.08
CA TYR A 46 -6.57 -3.65 -5.69
C TYR A 46 -5.78 -4.40 -4.63
N PHE A 47 -5.38 -5.61 -4.98
CA PHE A 47 -4.52 -6.46 -4.15
C PHE A 47 -3.34 -6.93 -4.99
N PRO A 48 -2.11 -6.92 -4.45
CA PRO A 48 -1.00 -7.63 -5.08
C PRO A 48 -1.27 -9.14 -5.14
N TYR A 49 -0.50 -9.83 -5.99
CA TYR A 49 -0.37 -11.29 -5.90
C TYR A 49 0.07 -11.69 -4.48
N PRO A 50 -0.42 -12.81 -3.92
CA PRO A 50 -0.13 -13.20 -2.54
C PRO A 50 1.36 -13.21 -2.18
N GLU A 51 2.21 -13.72 -3.08
CA GLU A 51 3.67 -13.77 -2.96
C GLU A 51 4.34 -12.39 -2.93
N LEU A 52 3.65 -11.34 -3.38
CA LEU A 52 4.10 -9.95 -3.33
C LEU A 52 3.54 -9.17 -2.13
N CYS A 53 2.64 -9.76 -1.33
CA CYS A 53 2.01 -9.07 -0.20
C CYS A 53 2.91 -9.05 1.06
N THR A 54 3.79 -10.04 1.22
CA THR A 54 4.76 -10.11 2.32
C THR A 54 6.06 -9.41 1.96
N ASP A 55 6.88 -9.08 2.96
CA ASP A 55 8.16 -8.41 2.75
C ASP A 55 9.06 -9.20 1.77
N ASN A 56 9.48 -8.54 0.69
CA ASN A 56 10.27 -9.15 -0.37
C ASN A 56 11.23 -8.15 -1.02
N ALA A 57 12.24 -8.65 -1.74
CA ALA A 57 13.22 -7.79 -2.41
C ALA A 57 12.62 -7.02 -3.61
N ALA A 58 11.56 -7.54 -4.24
CA ALA A 58 10.95 -6.91 -5.40
C ALA A 58 10.30 -5.54 -5.06
N MET A 59 9.63 -5.43 -3.92
CA MET A 59 9.07 -4.14 -3.47
C MET A 59 10.18 -3.10 -3.16
N VAL A 60 11.31 -3.56 -2.60
CA VAL A 60 12.47 -2.69 -2.31
C VAL A 60 13.09 -2.20 -3.62
N ALA A 61 13.29 -3.10 -4.58
CA ALA A 61 13.83 -2.75 -5.89
C ALA A 61 12.91 -1.77 -6.65
N LEU A 62 11.59 -1.99 -6.63
CA LEU A 62 10.64 -1.10 -7.28
C LEU A 62 10.61 0.28 -6.64
N ALA A 63 10.62 0.36 -5.31
CA ALA A 63 10.69 1.63 -4.59
C ALA A 63 11.99 2.39 -4.93
N GLY A 64 13.13 1.70 -4.93
CA GLY A 64 14.43 2.28 -5.32
C GLY A 64 14.44 2.76 -6.77
N TYR A 65 13.88 1.98 -7.71
CA TYR A 65 13.73 2.39 -9.10
C TYR A 65 12.96 3.70 -9.25
N HIS A 66 11.83 3.84 -8.55
CA HIS A 66 11.03 5.07 -8.59
C HIS A 66 11.75 6.26 -7.96
N GLN A 67 12.50 6.06 -6.87
CA GLN A 67 13.32 7.11 -6.27
C GLN A 67 14.43 7.60 -7.21
N VAL A 68 15.21 6.69 -7.79
CA VAL A 68 16.25 7.03 -8.77
C VAL A 68 15.65 7.76 -9.97
N LYS A 69 14.51 7.28 -10.48
CA LYS A 69 13.78 7.93 -11.57
C LYS A 69 13.30 9.35 -11.21
N ALA A 70 12.99 9.60 -9.95
CA ALA A 70 12.64 10.92 -9.43
C ALA A 70 13.85 11.81 -9.08
N GLY A 71 15.09 11.34 -9.34
CA GLY A 71 16.32 12.06 -9.01
C GLY A 71 16.71 12.00 -7.53
N ILE A 72 16.04 11.15 -6.74
CA ILE A 72 16.38 10.92 -5.33
C ILE A 72 17.49 9.87 -5.30
N LEU A 73 18.72 10.32 -5.04
CA LEU A 73 19.90 9.47 -4.90
C LEU A 73 20.37 9.46 -3.45
N ILE A 74 20.76 8.29 -2.98
CA ILE A 74 21.38 8.14 -1.65
C ILE A 74 22.87 8.47 -1.75
N LYS A 75 23.41 9.04 -0.67
CA LYS A 75 24.86 9.26 -0.54
C LYS A 75 25.57 7.99 -0.10
N GLU A 76 26.87 7.92 -0.34
CA GLU A 76 27.69 6.78 0.07
C GLU A 76 27.78 6.61 1.59
N ASP A 77 27.60 7.70 2.35
CA ASP A 77 27.59 7.73 3.82
C ASP A 77 26.18 7.54 4.43
N ALA A 78 25.20 7.09 3.62
CA ALA A 78 23.84 6.85 4.10
C ALA A 78 23.81 5.77 5.20
N ASP A 79 23.05 6.06 6.26
CA ASP A 79 22.92 5.18 7.43
C ASP A 79 21.58 4.42 7.44
N VAL A 80 21.48 3.42 8.32
CA VAL A 80 20.28 2.63 8.55
C VAL A 80 19.45 3.19 9.71
N TYR A 81 18.13 3.31 9.49
CA TYR A 81 17.21 3.83 10.50
C TYR A 81 16.22 2.75 10.92
N SER A 82 16.26 2.35 12.20
CA SER A 82 15.29 1.40 12.78
C SER A 82 13.88 1.98 12.92
N ARG A 83 13.75 3.31 12.86
CA ARG A 83 12.49 4.06 12.86
C ARG A 83 12.57 5.17 11.82
N LEU A 84 12.04 4.90 10.64
CA LEU A 84 11.90 5.89 9.59
C LEU A 84 10.56 6.63 9.75
N PRO A 85 10.54 7.95 9.96
CA PRO A 85 9.28 8.69 10.01
C PRO A 85 8.59 8.65 8.65
N PHE A 86 7.28 8.89 8.64
CA PHE A 86 6.54 9.01 7.38
C PHE A 86 7.13 10.17 6.56
N LEU A 87 7.61 9.86 5.35
CA LEU A 87 8.40 10.79 4.54
C LEU A 87 7.54 11.82 3.78
N GLY A 88 6.21 11.71 3.81
CA GLY A 88 5.31 12.71 3.20
C GLY A 88 5.42 12.86 1.68
N ILE A 89 6.16 11.96 1.03
CA ILE A 89 6.35 11.85 -0.41
C ILE A 89 5.39 10.84 -1.02
#